data_AF-A0A4S8NT43-F1
#
_entry.id   AF-A0A4S8NT43-F1
#
_cell.length_a   1.000
_cell.length_b   1.000
_cell.length_c   1.000
_cell.angle_alpha   90.00
_cell.angle_beta   90.00
_cell.angle_gamma   90.00
#
_symmetry.space_group_name_H-M   'P 1'
#
loop_
_entity.id
_entity.type
_entity.pdbx_description
1 polymer ?
#
loop_
_entity_poly.entity_id
_entity_poly.type
_entity_poly.pdbx_seq_one_letter_code
_entity_poly.pdbx_strand_id
1 'polypeptide(L)'
;MFRVSKRDELARQGYVLLIFIVFFLVIFLTSSPYKPGDDYAAAQLQQALDYVQAIGPDTQIFLYPDGQPTTKIYASTTFKREIADSLVHERPGRYRQAWGREDIAIVAVDNFFTADQEAREAQLRDLPLPQFIKEDMLALPQSDLGCHAANFQNFGWAGGGYVLVDLGYHREHSRSGIDCVLAGFDAVDGLPLKSNSFDQTLLPDHGVRLVLVDYVRLCSHKGVSDAEEKRRSRSGITTLPSLACVAQELAAALNQVLKPSAK
;
A
#
# COMPACT_ATOMS: atom_id res chain seq x y z
N MET A 1 10.87 -60.67 4.85
CA MET A 1 10.65 -59.98 3.56
C MET A 1 9.14 -59.93 3.35
N PHE A 2 8.46 -58.87 3.82
CA PHE A 2 7.00 -58.79 3.74
C PHE A 2 6.57 -58.38 2.33
N ARG A 3 5.85 -59.27 1.64
CA ARG A 3 5.18 -58.96 0.36
C ARG A 3 4.03 -58.01 0.66
N VAL A 4 4.21 -56.73 0.32
CA VAL A 4 3.12 -55.77 0.29
C VAL A 4 2.11 -56.25 -0.76
N SER A 5 0.84 -56.32 -0.37
CA SER A 5 -0.23 -56.79 -1.26
C SER A 5 -0.44 -55.77 -2.38
N LYS A 6 -0.66 -56.24 -3.61
CA LYS A 6 -0.93 -55.39 -4.79
C LYS A 6 -2.11 -54.42 -4.57
N ARG A 7 -3.03 -54.77 -3.65
CA ARG A 7 -4.15 -53.90 -3.21
C ARG A 7 -3.69 -52.73 -2.34
N ASP A 8 -2.70 -52.92 -1.47
CA ASP A 8 -2.18 -51.86 -0.60
C ASP A 8 -1.39 -50.82 -1.40
N GLU A 9 -0.74 -51.26 -2.48
CA GLU A 9 0.00 -50.39 -3.40
C GLU A 9 -0.95 -49.51 -4.24
N LEU A 10 -2.06 -50.09 -4.73
CA LEU A 10 -3.13 -49.35 -5.42
C LEU A 10 -3.85 -48.36 -4.47
N ALA A 11 -4.12 -48.77 -3.23
CA ALA A 11 -4.72 -47.89 -2.23
C ALA A 11 -3.80 -46.71 -1.91
N ARG A 12 -2.49 -46.95 -1.73
CA ARG A 12 -1.49 -45.91 -1.47
C ARG A 12 -1.35 -44.93 -2.63
N GLN A 13 -1.36 -45.41 -3.88
CA GLN A 13 -1.37 -44.54 -5.06
C GLN A 13 -2.64 -43.68 -5.15
N GLY A 14 -3.81 -44.25 -4.83
CA GLY A 14 -5.07 -43.51 -4.76
C GLY A 14 -5.06 -42.40 -3.71
N TYR A 15 -4.52 -42.67 -2.51
CA TYR A 15 -4.37 -41.66 -1.46
C TYR A 15 -3.40 -40.54 -1.84
N VAL A 16 -2.26 -40.86 -2.47
CA VAL A 16 -1.31 -39.83 -2.92
C VAL A 16 -1.93 -38.94 -4.00
N LEU A 17 -2.65 -39.51 -4.96
CA LEU A 17 -3.36 -38.75 -5.99
C LEU A 17 -4.43 -37.85 -5.38
N LEU A 18 -5.20 -38.35 -4.41
CA LEU A 18 -6.26 -37.59 -3.75
C LEU A 18 -5.70 -36.44 -2.90
N ILE A 19 -4.58 -36.66 -2.20
CA ILE A 19 -3.85 -35.59 -1.50
C ILE A 19 -3.34 -34.54 -2.49
N PHE A 20 -2.77 -34.95 -3.63
CA PHE A 20 -2.35 -34.03 -4.68
C PHE A 20 -3.52 -33.19 -5.20
N ILE A 21 -4.65 -33.81 -5.53
CA ILE A 21 -5.84 -33.11 -6.03
C ILE A 21 -6.36 -32.13 -4.97
N VAL A 22 -6.51 -32.56 -3.72
CA VAL A 22 -6.97 -31.68 -2.64
C VAL A 22 -5.99 -30.53 -2.40
N PHE A 23 -4.69 -30.78 -2.43
CA PHE A 23 -3.66 -29.75 -2.27
C PHE A 23 -3.72 -28.70 -3.40
N PHE A 24 -3.78 -29.13 -4.66
CA PHE A 24 -3.90 -28.21 -5.80
C PHE A 24 -5.25 -27.49 -5.83
N LEU A 25 -6.34 -28.14 -5.42
CA LEU A 25 -7.67 -27.57 -5.38
C LEU A 25 -7.80 -26.56 -4.22
N VAL A 26 -7.16 -26.83 -3.07
CA VAL A 26 -7.00 -25.85 -1.98
C VAL A 26 -6.17 -24.66 -2.44
N ILE A 27 -5.04 -24.88 -3.12
CA ILE A 27 -4.24 -23.78 -3.70
C ILE A 27 -5.10 -22.96 -4.67
N PHE A 28 -5.80 -23.59 -5.61
CA PHE A 28 -6.63 -22.89 -6.60
C PHE A 28 -7.79 -22.12 -5.97
N LEU A 29 -8.42 -22.66 -4.91
CA LEU A 29 -9.51 -22.01 -4.20
C LEU A 29 -9.03 -20.87 -3.28
N THR A 30 -7.83 -20.96 -2.71
CA THR A 30 -7.25 -19.89 -1.88
C THR A 30 -6.54 -18.82 -2.71
N SER A 31 -6.08 -19.15 -3.93
CA SER A 31 -5.46 -18.23 -4.87
C SER A 31 -6.46 -17.64 -5.86
N SER A 32 -7.55 -17.04 -5.37
CA SER A 32 -8.35 -16.20 -6.26
C SER A 32 -7.47 -15.02 -6.71
N PRO A 33 -7.27 -14.79 -8.02
CA PRO A 33 -6.44 -13.69 -8.47
C PRO A 33 -7.03 -12.39 -7.94
N TYR A 34 -6.19 -11.54 -7.36
CA TYR A 34 -6.61 -10.19 -6.98
C TYR A 34 -7.25 -9.51 -8.19
N LYS A 35 -8.40 -8.87 -7.97
CA LYS A 35 -9.06 -8.06 -8.98
C LYS A 35 -9.15 -6.63 -8.46
N PRO A 36 -8.76 -5.63 -9.27
CA PRO A 36 -9.09 -4.23 -9.01
C PRO A 36 -10.60 -4.04 -8.85
N GLY A 37 -11.03 -2.91 -8.28
CA GLY A 37 -12.42 -2.48 -8.39
C GLY A 37 -12.91 -2.48 -9.85
N ASP A 38 -14.15 -2.93 -10.06
CA ASP A 38 -14.72 -3.17 -11.40
C ASP A 38 -15.48 -1.93 -11.96
N ASP A 39 -15.54 -0.82 -11.20
CA ASP A 39 -16.44 0.32 -11.42
C ASP A 39 -15.74 1.68 -11.61
N TYR A 40 -14.44 1.68 -11.91
CA TYR A 40 -13.70 2.92 -12.16
C TYR A 40 -14.12 3.60 -13.47
N ALA A 41 -14.31 4.93 -13.39
CA ALA A 41 -14.64 5.73 -14.57
C ALA A 41 -13.45 5.80 -15.54
N ALA A 42 -13.74 5.88 -16.85
CA ALA A 42 -12.70 6.01 -17.89
C ALA A 42 -11.74 7.19 -17.64
N ALA A 43 -12.25 8.32 -17.12
CA ALA A 43 -11.43 9.48 -16.79
C ALA A 43 -10.44 9.20 -15.63
N GLN A 44 -10.82 8.37 -14.65
CA GLN A 44 -9.93 7.98 -13.55
C GLN A 44 -8.85 7.03 -14.03
N LEU A 45 -9.21 6.05 -14.88
CA LEU A 45 -8.27 5.12 -15.49
C LEU A 45 -7.25 5.84 -16.37
N GLN A 46 -7.69 6.82 -17.18
CA GLN A 46 -6.80 7.63 -18.00
C GLN A 46 -5.83 8.45 -17.13
N GLN A 47 -6.32 9.15 -16.11
CA GLN A 47 -5.45 9.93 -15.22
C GLN A 47 -4.45 9.06 -14.45
N ALA A 48 -4.86 7.86 -14.02
CA ALA A 48 -3.95 6.90 -13.40
C ALA A 48 -2.86 6.45 -14.38
N LEU A 49 -3.22 6.15 -15.62
CA LEU A 49 -2.25 5.79 -16.66
C LEU A 49 -1.26 6.92 -16.94
N ASP A 50 -1.75 8.14 -17.12
CA ASP A 50 -0.92 9.33 -17.36
C ASP A 50 0.04 9.57 -16.20
N TYR A 51 -0.44 9.38 -14.95
CA TYR A 51 0.39 9.50 -13.76
C TYR A 51 1.54 8.48 -13.75
N VAL A 52 1.24 7.19 -13.98
CA VAL A 52 2.26 6.13 -14.01
C VAL A 52 3.29 6.36 -15.10
N GLN A 53 2.87 6.79 -16.29
CA GLN A 53 3.77 7.08 -17.41
C GLN A 53 4.68 8.28 -17.16
N ALA A 54 4.26 9.22 -16.30
CA ALA A 54 5.06 10.36 -15.90
C ALA A 54 6.07 10.06 -14.79
N ILE A 55 6.03 8.86 -14.18
CA ILE A 55 6.96 8.44 -13.14
C ILE A 55 8.24 7.88 -13.77
N GLY A 56 9.39 8.12 -13.13
CA GLY A 56 10.67 7.59 -13.60
C GLY A 56 10.68 6.05 -13.61
N PRO A 57 11.31 5.41 -14.61
CA PRO A 57 11.31 3.95 -14.74
C PRO A 57 12.01 3.23 -13.57
N ASP A 58 12.87 3.93 -12.84
CA ASP A 58 13.61 3.40 -11.68
C ASP A 58 12.85 3.56 -10.36
N THR A 59 11.64 4.14 -10.37
CA THR A 59 10.84 4.31 -9.15
C THR A 59 10.45 2.96 -8.57
N GLN A 60 10.90 2.73 -7.34
CA GLN A 60 10.61 1.51 -6.59
C GLN A 60 9.31 1.67 -5.82
N ILE A 61 8.45 0.65 -5.93
CA ILE A 61 7.22 0.54 -5.16
C ILE A 61 7.46 -0.47 -4.05
N PHE A 62 7.34 -0.07 -2.80
CA PHE A 62 7.48 -0.98 -1.66
C PHE A 62 6.12 -1.43 -1.18
N LEU A 63 5.97 -2.72 -0.93
CA LEU A 63 4.73 -3.31 -0.42
C LEU A 63 4.95 -4.01 0.92
N TYR A 64 3.87 -4.19 1.66
CA TYR A 64 3.85 -5.00 2.87
C TYR A 64 3.70 -6.49 2.51
N PRO A 65 4.47 -7.40 3.14
CA PRO A 65 4.41 -8.84 2.86
C PRO A 65 3.00 -9.44 2.94
N ASP A 66 2.23 -9.04 3.95
CA ASP A 66 0.88 -9.55 4.20
C ASP A 66 -0.23 -8.60 3.70
N GLY A 67 0.16 -7.48 3.06
CA GLY A 67 -0.74 -6.48 2.49
C GLY A 67 -1.64 -5.72 3.49
N GLN A 68 -1.42 -5.90 4.80
CA GLN A 68 -2.28 -5.38 5.88
C GLN A 68 -1.46 -4.81 7.06
N PRO A 69 -0.85 -3.63 6.91
CA PRO A 69 -0.13 -2.99 8.00
C PRO A 69 -1.05 -2.65 9.19
N THR A 70 -0.55 -2.74 10.42
CA THR A 70 -1.20 -2.20 11.61
C THR A 70 -1.08 -0.68 11.64
N THR A 71 -2.19 0.02 11.82
CA THR A 71 -2.19 1.49 11.88
C THR A 71 -2.43 1.97 13.30
N LYS A 72 -1.51 2.77 13.83
CA LYS A 72 -1.63 3.45 15.13
C LYS A 72 -1.84 4.93 14.91
N ILE A 73 -2.93 5.48 15.46
CA ILE A 73 -3.29 6.89 15.30
C ILE A 73 -3.02 7.65 16.60
N TYR A 74 -2.09 8.61 16.51
CA TYR A 74 -1.67 9.55 17.54
C TYR A 74 -2.18 10.95 17.20
N ALA A 75 -3.40 11.24 17.62
CA ALA A 75 -4.09 12.49 17.34
C ALA A 75 -5.08 12.81 18.47
N SER A 76 -5.65 14.02 18.45
CA SER A 76 -6.79 14.36 19.31
C SER A 76 -7.95 13.38 19.09
N THR A 77 -8.79 13.18 20.11
CA THR A 77 -9.88 12.19 20.05
C THR A 77 -10.83 12.41 18.86
N THR A 78 -11.15 13.67 18.55
CA THR A 78 -12.02 14.02 17.43
C THR A 78 -11.38 13.66 16.10
N PHE A 79 -10.14 14.12 15.87
CA PHE A 79 -9.46 13.89 14.59
C PHE A 79 -9.10 12.41 14.40
N LYS A 80 -8.76 11.71 15.48
CA LYS A 80 -8.56 10.25 15.45
C LYS A 80 -9.78 9.50 14.95
N ARG A 81 -10.99 9.91 15.35
CA ARG A 81 -12.24 9.30 14.88
C ARG A 81 -12.45 9.58 13.40
N GLU A 82 -12.26 10.83 12.99
CA GLU A 82 -12.38 11.24 11.59
C GLU A 82 -11.42 10.48 10.68
N ILE A 83 -10.17 10.28 11.10
CA ILE A 83 -9.19 9.44 10.41
C ILE A 83 -9.72 8.01 10.27
N ALA A 84 -10.15 7.40 11.37
CA ALA A 84 -10.60 6.02 11.36
C ALA A 84 -11.82 5.83 10.44
N ASP A 85 -12.81 6.71 10.52
CA ASP A 85 -14.02 6.68 9.70
C ASP A 85 -13.68 6.87 8.21
N SER A 86 -12.81 7.84 7.89
CA SER A 86 -12.38 8.11 6.51
C SER A 86 -11.61 6.95 5.91
N LEU A 87 -10.68 6.36 6.67
CA LEU A 87 -9.90 5.21 6.22
C LEU A 87 -10.82 3.99 5.95
N VAL A 88 -11.78 3.72 6.84
CA VAL A 88 -12.75 2.63 6.65
C VAL A 88 -13.64 2.87 5.44
N HIS A 89 -14.14 4.10 5.27
CA HIS A 89 -15.04 4.46 4.18
C HIS A 89 -14.33 4.40 2.82
N GLU A 90 -13.14 4.97 2.74
CA GLU A 90 -12.44 5.19 1.48
C GLU A 90 -11.55 3.99 1.09
N ARG A 91 -11.24 3.06 1.99
CA ARG A 91 -10.39 1.87 1.70
C ARG A 91 -11.07 0.54 2.13
N PRO A 92 -12.32 0.27 1.73
CA PRO A 92 -13.11 -0.85 2.28
C PRO A 92 -12.54 -2.24 1.95
N GLY A 93 -11.63 -2.37 0.97
CA GLY A 93 -10.93 -3.62 0.64
C GLY A 93 -9.70 -3.91 1.52
N ARG A 94 -9.10 -2.89 2.15
CA ARG A 94 -7.92 -3.04 3.04
C ARG A 94 -8.29 -3.29 4.50
N TYR A 95 -9.49 -2.87 4.93
CA TYR A 95 -9.94 -2.96 6.33
C TYR A 95 -10.77 -4.20 6.69
N ARG A 96 -10.94 -5.18 5.79
CA ARG A 96 -11.76 -6.40 6.04
C ARG A 96 -11.04 -7.53 6.77
N GLN A 97 -9.71 -7.48 6.90
CA GLN A 97 -8.96 -8.48 7.65
C GLN A 97 -8.02 -7.80 8.65
N ALA A 98 -7.82 -8.51 9.75
CA ALA A 98 -7.37 -7.98 11.02
C ALA A 98 -5.83 -7.96 11.10
N TRP A 99 -5.26 -6.77 11.39
CA TRP A 99 -4.05 -6.53 12.20
C TRP A 99 -2.82 -7.41 11.84
N GLY A 100 -1.99 -6.95 10.87
CA GLY A 100 -0.67 -7.52 10.57
C GLY A 100 0.43 -7.16 11.58
N ARG A 101 1.71 -7.32 11.21
CA ARG A 101 2.87 -7.10 12.10
C ARG A 101 3.60 -5.78 11.86
N GLU A 102 3.37 -5.11 10.73
CA GLU A 102 4.08 -3.91 10.33
C GLU A 102 3.34 -2.63 10.75
N ASP A 103 4.01 -1.75 11.51
CA ASP A 103 3.41 -0.57 12.14
C ASP A 103 3.48 0.69 11.24
N ILE A 104 2.33 1.18 10.77
CA ILE A 104 2.16 2.55 10.27
C ILE A 104 1.71 3.44 11.43
N ALA A 105 2.46 4.51 11.70
CA ALA A 105 2.06 5.53 12.66
C ALA A 105 1.45 6.74 11.94
N ILE A 106 0.21 7.10 12.24
CA ILE A 106 -0.39 8.38 11.83
C ILE A 106 -0.26 9.33 13.02
N VAL A 107 0.53 10.38 12.88
CA VAL A 107 0.82 11.37 13.92
C VAL A 107 0.26 12.71 13.47
N ALA A 108 -0.67 13.25 14.23
CA ALA A 108 -1.24 14.57 13.98
C ALA A 108 -0.87 15.51 15.13
N VAL A 109 -0.15 16.57 14.78
CA VAL A 109 0.43 17.53 15.72
C VAL A 109 0.27 18.96 15.18
N ASP A 110 0.58 19.97 15.98
CA ASP A 110 0.36 21.37 15.62
C ASP A 110 1.69 22.09 15.30
N ASN A 111 1.75 22.73 14.13
CA ASN A 111 2.84 23.60 13.68
C ASN A 111 4.22 22.90 13.68
N PHE A 112 4.26 21.60 13.44
CA PHE A 112 5.49 20.81 13.54
C PHE A 112 6.54 21.22 12.51
N PHE A 113 6.15 21.53 11.28
CA PHE A 113 7.10 21.87 10.21
C PHE A 113 7.63 23.30 10.32
N THR A 114 6.94 24.18 11.04
CA THR A 114 7.37 25.57 11.27
C THR A 114 8.00 25.77 12.66
N ALA A 115 7.83 24.81 13.57
CA ALA A 115 8.37 24.85 14.92
C ALA A 115 9.90 24.74 14.95
N ASP A 116 10.49 25.24 16.03
CA ASP A 116 11.88 24.96 16.36
C ASP A 116 12.08 23.52 16.87
N GLN A 117 13.35 23.13 17.02
CA GLN A 117 13.72 21.79 17.44
C GLN A 117 13.17 21.42 18.83
N GLU A 118 13.19 22.35 19.78
CA GLU A 118 12.75 22.09 21.16
C GLU A 118 11.24 21.81 21.21
N ALA A 119 10.45 22.61 20.48
CA ALA A 119 9.02 22.41 20.36
C ALA A 119 8.68 21.09 19.66
N ARG A 120 9.39 20.72 18.58
CA ARG A 120 9.21 19.43 17.88
C ARG A 120 9.52 18.25 18.81
N GLU A 121 10.59 18.33 19.57
CA GLU A 121 10.95 17.31 20.57
C GLU A 121 9.89 17.18 21.66
N ALA A 122 9.36 18.30 22.16
CA ALA A 122 8.29 18.29 23.15
C ALA A 122 7.02 17.61 22.63
N GLN A 123 6.63 17.85 21.37
CA GLN A 123 5.45 17.23 20.75
C GLN A 123 5.57 15.71 20.60
N LEU A 124 6.78 15.20 20.32
CA LEU A 124 7.00 13.76 20.12
C LEU A 124 7.36 12.99 21.41
N ARG A 125 7.71 13.69 22.48
CA ARG A 125 8.30 13.13 23.72
C ARG A 125 7.48 11.97 24.27
N ASP A 126 6.19 12.21 24.51
CA ASP A 126 5.31 11.26 25.20
C ASP A 126 4.58 10.31 24.24
N LEU A 127 4.78 10.46 22.93
CA LEU A 127 4.21 9.53 21.96
C LEU A 127 4.92 8.17 22.08
N PRO A 128 4.21 7.04 22.19
CA PRO A 128 4.81 5.71 22.29
C PRO A 128 5.25 5.21 20.89
N LEU A 129 6.06 6.02 20.21
CA LEU A 129 6.68 5.72 18.93
C LEU A 129 8.09 5.15 19.16
N PRO A 130 8.54 4.20 18.33
CA PRO A 130 9.95 3.82 18.30
C PRO A 130 10.86 5.03 18.12
N GLN A 131 11.99 5.05 18.82
CA GLN A 131 12.91 6.18 18.84
C GLN A 131 13.41 6.57 17.45
N PHE A 132 13.71 5.60 16.59
CA PHE A 132 14.16 5.86 15.21
C PHE A 132 13.11 6.59 14.36
N ILE A 133 11.80 6.38 14.61
CA ILE A 133 10.73 7.11 13.92
C ILE A 133 10.71 8.56 14.38
N LYS A 134 10.89 8.81 15.69
CA LYS A 134 10.97 10.17 16.22
C LYS A 134 12.19 10.91 15.67
N GLU A 135 13.34 10.24 15.61
CA GLU A 135 14.57 10.81 15.05
C GLU A 135 14.40 11.18 13.56
N ASP A 136 13.78 10.30 12.77
CA ASP A 136 13.45 10.60 11.37
C ASP A 136 12.51 11.80 11.24
N MET A 137 11.43 11.85 12.05
CA MET A 137 10.52 13.00 12.10
C MET A 137 11.23 14.29 12.50
N LEU A 138 12.19 14.26 13.42
CA LEU A 138 12.96 15.43 13.87
C LEU A 138 14.00 15.87 12.82
N ALA A 139 14.52 14.96 12.00
CA ALA A 139 15.45 15.26 10.93
C ALA A 139 14.78 15.96 9.73
N LEU A 140 13.45 15.97 9.65
CA LEU A 140 12.72 16.67 8.59
C LEU A 140 13.07 18.16 8.60
N PRO A 141 13.34 18.77 7.42
CA PRO A 141 13.58 20.19 7.32
C PRO A 141 12.32 20.98 7.69
N GLN A 142 12.51 22.23 8.11
CA GLN A 142 11.39 23.15 8.20
C GLN A 142 10.77 23.35 6.82
N SER A 143 9.44 23.41 6.77
CA SER A 143 8.71 23.37 5.51
C SER A 143 7.34 24.04 5.65
N ASP A 144 6.87 24.62 4.55
CA ASP A 144 5.49 25.12 4.41
C ASP A 144 4.56 24.01 3.86
N LEU A 145 4.98 22.75 3.96
CA LEU A 145 4.17 21.58 3.67
C LEU A 145 3.61 21.04 4.99
N GLY A 146 2.28 21.02 5.15
CA GLY A 146 1.64 20.48 6.35
C GLY A 146 1.54 18.95 6.40
N CYS A 147 2.25 18.24 5.54
CA CYS A 147 2.12 16.80 5.39
C CYS A 147 3.46 16.14 5.02
N HIS A 148 3.79 15.06 5.70
CA HIS A 148 4.91 14.20 5.35
C HIS A 148 4.52 12.72 5.49
N ALA A 149 5.07 11.87 4.64
CA ALA A 149 4.91 10.44 4.75
C ALA A 149 6.21 9.73 4.38
N ALA A 150 6.60 8.74 5.16
CA ALA A 150 7.81 7.95 4.94
C ALA A 150 7.52 6.47 5.17
N ASN A 151 8.14 5.62 4.36
CA ASN A 151 8.16 4.19 4.57
C ASN A 151 9.57 3.74 4.99
N PHE A 152 9.61 2.69 5.80
CA PHE A 152 10.86 2.04 6.20
C PHE A 152 10.96 0.71 5.49
N GLN A 153 12.16 0.33 5.05
CA GLN A 153 12.37 -0.87 4.27
C GLN A 153 13.12 -1.94 5.07
N ASN A 154 12.73 -3.20 4.86
CA ASN A 154 13.45 -4.36 5.37
C ASN A 154 13.50 -5.44 4.29
N PHE A 155 14.70 -5.77 3.82
CA PHE A 155 14.93 -6.75 2.74
C PHE A 155 14.06 -6.52 1.48
N GLY A 156 13.86 -5.25 1.10
CA GLY A 156 13.06 -4.87 -0.07
C GLY A 156 11.54 -4.83 0.16
N TRP A 157 11.06 -5.18 1.35
CA TRP A 157 9.67 -5.00 1.76
C TRP A 157 9.49 -3.72 2.56
N ALA A 158 8.29 -3.14 2.54
CA ALA A 158 7.91 -2.16 3.54
C ALA A 158 7.86 -2.85 4.93
N GLY A 159 8.67 -2.37 5.87
CA GLY A 159 8.73 -2.84 7.25
C GLY A 159 7.92 -1.96 8.23
N GLY A 160 7.37 -0.85 7.76
CA GLY A 160 6.61 0.12 8.54
C GLY A 160 6.62 1.48 7.87
N GLY A 161 6.07 2.48 8.55
CA GLY A 161 6.11 3.86 8.04
C GLY A 161 5.41 4.82 8.98
N TYR A 162 5.35 6.08 8.58
CA TYR A 162 4.51 7.05 9.25
C TYR A 162 3.93 8.07 8.29
N VAL A 163 2.82 8.67 8.73
CA VAL A 163 2.24 9.87 8.16
C VAL A 163 2.21 10.93 9.25
N LEU A 164 2.84 12.07 8.99
CA LEU A 164 2.91 13.21 9.89
C LEU A 164 2.05 14.34 9.31
N VAL A 165 1.07 14.76 10.10
CA VAL A 165 0.08 15.77 9.73
C VAL A 165 0.23 16.99 10.63
N ASP A 166 0.37 18.16 10.02
CA ASP A 166 0.38 19.44 10.71
C ASP A 166 -1.02 20.07 10.70
N LEU A 167 -1.72 19.92 11.82
CA LEU A 167 -3.06 20.45 12.01
C LEU A 167 -3.10 21.98 12.07
N GLY A 168 -1.99 22.64 12.37
CA GLY A 168 -1.86 24.10 12.30
C GLY A 168 -1.93 24.59 10.87
N TYR A 169 -1.09 24.01 10.00
CA TYR A 169 -1.07 24.30 8.57
C TYR A 169 -2.43 24.11 7.90
N HIS A 170 -3.07 22.96 8.16
CA HIS A 170 -4.36 22.61 7.55
C HIS A 170 -5.49 23.56 7.99
N ARG A 171 -5.49 23.99 9.26
CA ARG A 171 -6.43 25.01 9.76
C ARG A 171 -6.22 26.36 9.11
N GLU A 172 -4.97 26.84 9.02
CA GLU A 172 -4.63 28.14 8.44
C GLU A 172 -5.01 28.22 6.95
N HIS A 173 -4.77 27.14 6.21
CA HIS A 173 -4.99 27.10 4.76
C HIS A 173 -6.39 26.60 4.37
N SER A 174 -7.29 26.38 5.34
CA SER A 174 -8.63 25.81 5.12
C SER A 174 -8.60 24.49 4.33
N ARG A 175 -7.59 23.66 4.58
CA ARG A 175 -7.41 22.35 3.94
C ARG A 175 -7.79 21.23 4.89
N SER A 176 -8.28 20.13 4.36
CA SER A 176 -8.55 18.94 5.17
C SER A 176 -7.25 18.24 5.54
N GLY A 177 -6.99 18.05 6.83
CA GLY A 177 -5.91 17.18 7.31
C GLY A 177 -6.14 15.70 6.93
N ILE A 178 -7.40 15.31 6.69
CA ILE A 178 -7.74 13.95 6.26
C ILE A 178 -7.19 13.65 4.86
N ASP A 179 -7.18 14.62 3.96
CA ASP A 179 -6.61 14.41 2.62
C ASP A 179 -5.11 14.06 2.71
N CYS A 180 -4.39 14.70 3.64
CA CYS A 180 -2.99 14.40 3.95
C CYS A 180 -2.87 12.96 4.48
N VAL A 181 -3.73 12.57 5.40
CA VAL A 181 -3.75 11.22 5.96
C VAL A 181 -3.99 10.18 4.88
N LEU A 182 -5.01 10.36 4.03
CA LEU A 182 -5.34 9.41 2.97
C LEU A 182 -4.21 9.31 1.94
N ALA A 183 -3.68 10.45 1.47
CA ALA A 183 -2.60 10.47 0.50
C ALA A 183 -1.29 9.91 1.07
N GLY A 184 -0.94 10.27 2.30
CA GLY A 184 0.23 9.75 3.00
C GLY A 184 0.11 8.26 3.26
N PHE A 185 -1.08 7.78 3.63
CA PHE A 185 -1.35 6.36 3.80
C PHE A 185 -1.17 5.63 2.48
N ASP A 186 -1.75 6.11 1.37
CA ASP A 186 -1.56 5.51 0.04
C ASP A 186 -0.06 5.43 -0.34
N ALA A 187 0.72 6.49 -0.07
CA ALA A 187 2.15 6.55 -0.33
C ALA A 187 2.95 5.53 0.49
N VAL A 188 2.69 5.44 1.79
CA VAL A 188 3.28 4.42 2.66
C VAL A 188 2.89 3.02 2.21
N ASP A 189 1.72 2.90 1.59
CA ASP A 189 1.09 1.63 1.21
C ASP A 189 1.23 1.28 -0.29
N GLY A 190 2.27 1.81 -0.92
CA GLY A 190 2.74 1.36 -2.24
C GLY A 190 2.27 2.21 -3.42
N LEU A 191 1.68 3.38 -3.20
CA LEU A 191 1.46 4.35 -4.28
C LEU A 191 2.82 4.82 -4.82
N PRO A 192 3.10 4.67 -6.13
CA PRO A 192 4.35 5.17 -6.70
C PRO A 192 4.38 6.69 -6.65
N LEU A 193 5.54 7.24 -6.27
CA LEU A 193 5.76 8.68 -6.18
C LEU A 193 6.58 9.16 -7.38
N LYS A 194 6.27 10.36 -7.90
CA LYS A 194 7.05 11.00 -8.97
C LYS A 194 8.51 11.28 -8.56
N SER A 195 8.73 11.48 -7.27
CA SER A 195 10.05 11.66 -6.66
C SER A 195 10.18 10.73 -5.47
N ASN A 196 11.40 10.48 -4.99
CA ASN A 196 11.61 9.68 -3.77
C ASN A 196 11.11 10.37 -2.48
N SER A 197 10.62 11.61 -2.58
CA SER A 197 10.00 12.34 -1.47
C SER A 197 8.48 12.44 -1.67
N PHE A 198 7.77 12.35 -0.55
CA PHE A 198 6.33 12.58 -0.50
C PHE A 198 5.99 14.07 -0.58
N ASP A 199 5.13 14.44 -1.52
CA ASP A 199 4.48 15.74 -1.59
C ASP A 199 3.02 15.53 -2.03
N GLN A 200 2.09 15.70 -1.09
CA GLN A 200 0.67 15.51 -1.33
C GLN A 200 0.13 16.36 -2.50
N THR A 201 0.70 17.54 -2.72
CA THR A 201 0.21 18.49 -3.74
C THR A 201 0.50 18.03 -5.17
N LEU A 202 1.46 17.10 -5.34
CA LEU A 202 1.85 16.54 -6.62
C LEU A 202 1.14 15.22 -6.93
N LEU A 203 0.40 14.68 -5.96
CA LEU A 203 -0.35 13.44 -6.10
C LEU A 203 -1.70 13.70 -6.78
N PRO A 204 -2.20 12.73 -7.56
CA PRO A 204 -3.51 12.86 -8.18
C PRO A 204 -4.62 12.81 -7.13
N ASP A 205 -5.85 13.08 -7.54
CA ASP A 205 -7.00 13.07 -6.64
C ASP A 205 -7.20 11.70 -5.96
N HIS A 206 -8.02 11.71 -4.91
CA HIS A 206 -8.30 10.55 -4.09
C HIS A 206 -8.78 9.33 -4.89
N GLY A 207 -9.69 9.53 -5.85
CA GLY A 207 -10.24 8.46 -6.67
C GLY A 207 -9.20 7.84 -7.60
N VAL A 208 -8.32 8.66 -8.17
CA VAL A 208 -7.22 8.19 -9.03
C VAL A 208 -6.16 7.43 -8.22
N ARG A 209 -5.82 7.89 -7.01
CA ARG A 209 -4.89 7.16 -6.13
C ARG A 209 -5.40 5.77 -5.77
N LEU A 210 -6.70 5.63 -5.55
CA LEU A 210 -7.34 4.33 -5.35
C LEU A 210 -7.12 3.38 -6.52
N VAL A 211 -7.37 3.86 -7.75
CA VAL A 211 -7.08 3.08 -8.97
C VAL A 211 -5.61 2.65 -8.99
N LEU A 212 -4.69 3.59 -8.79
CA LEU A 212 -3.25 3.32 -8.83
C LEU A 212 -2.85 2.20 -7.85
N VAL A 213 -3.29 2.30 -6.60
CA VAL A 213 -3.02 1.32 -5.56
C VAL A 213 -3.57 -0.06 -5.92
N ASP A 214 -4.78 -0.14 -6.47
CA ASP A 214 -5.39 -1.40 -6.88
C ASP A 214 -4.60 -2.09 -8.02
N TYR A 215 -4.15 -1.32 -9.00
CA TYR A 215 -3.40 -1.87 -10.14
C TYR A 215 -1.96 -2.24 -9.75
N VAL A 216 -1.33 -1.51 -8.83
CA VAL A 216 -0.07 -1.92 -8.19
C VAL A 216 -0.22 -3.29 -7.54
N ARG A 217 -1.29 -3.50 -6.79
CA ARG A 217 -1.57 -4.79 -6.13
C ARG A 217 -1.84 -5.91 -7.11
N LEU A 218 -2.66 -5.66 -8.14
CA LEU A 218 -2.87 -6.60 -9.23
C LEU A 218 -1.53 -7.08 -9.81
N CYS A 219 -0.66 -6.14 -10.16
CA CYS A 219 0.66 -6.46 -10.73
C CYS A 219 1.58 -7.17 -9.75
N SER A 220 1.48 -6.85 -8.46
CA SER A 220 2.21 -7.56 -7.43
C SER A 220 1.77 -9.03 -7.31
N HIS A 221 0.46 -9.29 -7.35
CA HIS A 221 -0.11 -10.65 -7.37
C HIS A 221 0.21 -11.43 -8.65
N LYS A 222 0.42 -10.74 -9.79
CA LYS A 222 0.95 -11.37 -11.00
C LYS A 222 2.44 -11.73 -10.89
N GLY A 223 3.14 -11.22 -9.87
CA GLY A 223 4.56 -11.46 -9.63
C GLY A 223 5.50 -10.76 -10.63
N VAL A 224 5.03 -9.73 -11.33
CA VAL A 224 5.84 -9.00 -12.34
C VAL A 224 6.63 -7.89 -11.65
N SER A 225 7.94 -7.87 -11.86
CA SER A 225 8.87 -6.93 -11.21
C SER A 225 9.88 -6.35 -12.18
N ASP A 226 10.11 -5.03 -12.11
CA ASP A 226 11.18 -4.33 -12.83
C ASP A 226 12.51 -4.38 -12.06
N ALA A 227 12.50 -4.82 -10.81
CA ALA A 227 13.71 -4.90 -9.99
C ALA A 227 14.67 -6.00 -10.46
N GLU A 228 15.96 -5.85 -10.18
CA GLU A 228 16.95 -6.91 -10.41
C GLU A 228 16.59 -8.20 -9.65
N GLU A 229 16.93 -9.36 -10.22
CA GLU A 229 16.56 -10.68 -9.68
C GLU A 229 16.97 -10.87 -8.20
N LYS A 230 18.12 -10.32 -7.79
CA LYS A 230 18.62 -10.37 -6.41
C LYS A 230 17.76 -9.60 -5.39
N ARG A 231 16.87 -8.71 -5.85
CA ARG A 231 15.99 -7.87 -5.03
C ARG A 231 14.53 -8.35 -5.04
N ARG A 232 14.21 -9.42 -5.78
CA ARG A 232 12.86 -10.01 -5.87
C ARG A 232 12.65 -11.04 -4.76
N SER A 233 11.44 -11.11 -4.20
CA SER A 233 11.03 -12.17 -3.28
C SER A 233 10.45 -13.39 -4.02
N ARG A 234 10.44 -14.57 -3.38
CA ARG A 234 10.09 -15.88 -4.00
C ARG A 234 8.67 -16.39 -3.66
N SER A 235 7.76 -15.56 -3.16
CA SER A 235 6.56 -16.05 -2.44
C SER A 235 5.20 -15.71 -3.09
N GLY A 236 5.15 -15.41 -4.40
CA GLY A 236 3.87 -15.17 -5.11
C GLY A 236 3.32 -13.74 -5.05
N ILE A 237 3.98 -12.85 -4.31
CA ILE A 237 3.81 -11.40 -4.31
C ILE A 237 5.21 -10.81 -4.44
N THR A 238 5.44 -9.88 -5.36
CA THR A 238 6.74 -9.23 -5.52
C THR A 238 6.87 -8.01 -4.59
N THR A 239 8.03 -7.89 -3.95
CA THR A 239 8.44 -6.73 -3.13
C THR A 239 8.37 -5.42 -3.89
N LEU A 240 8.74 -5.46 -5.16
CA LEU A 240 8.89 -4.34 -6.07
C LEU A 240 8.10 -4.63 -7.35
N PRO A 241 6.78 -4.36 -7.40
CA PRO A 241 5.98 -4.58 -8.60
C PRO A 241 6.46 -3.68 -9.76
N SER A 242 6.24 -4.18 -10.98
CA SER A 242 6.63 -3.50 -12.22
C SER A 242 5.70 -2.34 -12.54
N LEU A 243 6.26 -1.15 -12.75
CA LEU A 243 5.51 0.01 -13.26
C LEU A 243 5.02 -0.25 -14.69
N ALA A 244 5.80 -0.99 -15.50
CA ALA A 244 5.38 -1.39 -16.84
C ALA A 244 4.13 -2.28 -16.81
N CYS A 245 4.06 -3.22 -15.85
CA CYS A 245 2.84 -4.00 -15.62
C CYS A 245 1.67 -3.09 -15.26
N VAL A 246 1.85 -2.16 -14.31
CA VAL A 246 0.76 -1.27 -13.87
C VAL A 246 0.21 -0.47 -15.04
N ALA A 247 1.08 0.13 -15.85
CA ALA A 247 0.69 0.87 -17.05
C ALA A 247 -0.07 -0.01 -18.07
N GLN A 248 0.41 -1.24 -18.30
CA GLN A 248 -0.23 -2.18 -19.24
C GLN A 248 -1.64 -2.57 -18.78
N GLU A 249 -1.82 -2.88 -17.50
CA GLU A 249 -3.11 -3.28 -16.95
C GLU A 249 -4.12 -2.11 -16.96
N LEU A 250 -3.67 -0.90 -16.61
CA LEU A 250 -4.49 0.32 -16.71
C LEU A 250 -4.96 0.57 -18.15
N ALA A 251 -4.05 0.45 -19.13
CA ALA A 251 -4.39 0.60 -20.54
C ALA A 251 -5.39 -0.47 -21.01
N ALA A 252 -5.25 -1.71 -20.55
CA ALA A 252 -6.18 -2.79 -20.87
C ALA A 252 -7.58 -2.51 -20.31
N ALA A 253 -7.67 -2.07 -19.06
CA ALA A 253 -8.94 -1.73 -18.41
C ALA A 253 -9.63 -0.53 -19.08
N LEU A 254 -8.87 0.52 -19.38
CA LEU A 254 -9.40 1.69 -20.11
C LEU A 254 -9.99 1.27 -21.47
N ASN A 255 -9.29 0.42 -22.22
CA ASN A 255 -9.77 -0.10 -23.50
C ASN A 255 -11.06 -0.93 -23.38
N GLN A 256 -11.24 -1.65 -22.26
CA GLN A 256 -12.47 -2.40 -22.00
C GLN A 256 -13.65 -1.46 -21.71
N VAL A 257 -13.44 -0.42 -20.91
CA VAL A 257 -14.49 0.58 -20.60
C VAL A 257 -14.88 1.37 -21.86
N LEU A 258 -13.91 1.73 -22.71
CA LEU A 258 -14.15 2.49 -23.94
C LEU A 258 -14.77 1.66 -25.08
N LYS A 259 -14.70 0.34 -25.00
CA LYS A 259 -15.39 -0.57 -25.92
C LYS A 259 -16.62 -1.13 -25.20
N PRO A 260 -17.74 -0.39 -25.13
CA PRO A 260 -18.97 -0.99 -24.62
C PRO A 260 -19.25 -2.21 -25.49
N SER A 261 -19.40 -3.36 -24.82
CA SER A 261 -19.66 -4.65 -25.45
C SER A 261 -20.68 -4.45 -26.57
N ALA A 262 -20.26 -4.69 -27.82
CA ALA A 262 -21.17 -4.73 -28.95
C ALA A 262 -22.17 -5.85 -28.67
N LYS A 263 -23.33 -5.48 -28.13
CA LYS A 263 -24.51 -6.32 -27.96
C LYS A 263 -25.64 -5.70 -28.77
#